data_AF-A0AAE3MMZ0-F1
#
_entry.id   AF-A0AAE3MMZ0-F1
#
_cell.length_a   1.000
_cell.length_b   1.000
_cell.length_c   1.000
_cell.angle_alpha   90.00
_cell.angle_beta   90.00
_cell.angle_gamma   90.00
#
_symmetry.space_group_name_H-M   'P 1'
#
loop_
_entity.id
_entity.type
_entity.pdbx_description
1 polymer ?
#
loop_
_entity_poly.entity_id
_entity_poly.type
_entity_poly.pdbx_seq_one_letter_code
_entity_poly.pdbx_strand_id
1 'polypeptide(L)'
;MNGTAWIIFILIVQVIHFGGTWKLYKKAGRKPWEALVPVYNALVLMQIIRRPKWWVILLFIPIINLLMFPVVWVETIRSFGRNNLPETWLVILTLGFYIYYVNYALEVEYIEDRSLHPKSSLGEWVSSIVFAVVAATLVHTYFIQPYVIPTGSLERTLRIGDLLFVSKFHYGARAPMTTIAAPMVHDTIPGLGIRSYLNKPQLPYFRLPGFQKVKKNDIVVFSWPADTVRIFFKREKGVKKPIDKKSNYVKRCVGTPGDSLQIIDSYIYINGEKLQLSDRAKPQYDYNVYAQKGVSSRLLLELGVSEFTRTYVSPPLSQAQLNALNPYLLGGGQNARGDIELYTNANGIPIKVIRSAGISLKEVTARQRSVTLTDEMLIQLEQSKSIDSVVKIIEPAGVKGYNIFPNHRDYAWNNDNFGPIYIPGKGDEVKLDLGTLPLYKKIIRDYEGNTVDVSGNQILINGEVADSYTFKKDYYWMMGDNRDHSEDSRTWGYVPADHIVGKPVFIWLSFDNFNDGISNWKPRWDRIFTTVGGDGEPRSYFRHFLVVLGAWLVFDFFRKRRKKAKQKV
;
A
#
# COMPACT_ATOMS: atom_id res chain seq x y z
N MET A 1 -8.41 22.75 6.47
CA MET A 1 -8.69 23.95 5.67
C MET A 1 -9.83 23.64 4.72
N ASN A 2 -10.90 24.44 4.75
CA ASN A 2 -12.00 24.40 3.78
C ASN A 2 -11.57 25.07 2.45
N GLY A 3 -12.40 24.98 1.41
CA GLY A 3 -12.08 25.55 0.08
C GLY A 3 -11.69 27.04 0.10
N THR A 4 -12.28 27.82 1.00
CA THR A 4 -11.98 29.24 1.22
C THR A 4 -10.50 29.48 1.55
N ALA A 5 -9.93 28.65 2.42
CA ALA A 5 -8.54 28.81 2.83
C ALA A 5 -7.54 28.47 1.71
N TRP A 6 -7.91 27.56 0.80
CA TRP A 6 -7.14 27.32 -0.44
C TRP A 6 -7.19 28.52 -1.38
N ILE A 7 -8.35 29.15 -1.54
CA ILE A 7 -8.49 30.36 -2.37
C ILE A 7 -7.60 31.49 -1.83
N ILE A 8 -7.65 31.75 -0.52
CA ILE A 8 -6.81 32.78 0.11
C ILE A 8 -5.32 32.48 -0.11
N PHE A 9 -4.90 31.23 0.10
CA PHE A 9 -3.51 30.81 -0.14
C PHE A 9 -3.08 31.06 -1.60
N ILE A 10 -3.90 30.68 -2.58
CA ILE A 10 -3.64 30.90 -4.01
C ILE A 10 -3.52 32.40 -4.32
N LEU A 11 -4.39 33.24 -3.75
CA LEU A 11 -4.36 34.69 -3.95
C LEU A 11 -3.08 35.32 -3.36
N ILE A 12 -2.65 34.90 -2.17
CA ILE A 12 -1.39 35.37 -1.57
C ILE A 12 -0.20 35.00 -2.45
N VAL A 13 -0.13 33.73 -2.89
CA VAL A 13 0.92 33.26 -3.81
C VAL A 13 0.89 34.07 -5.11
N GLN A 14 -0.30 34.41 -5.62
CA GLN A 14 -0.45 35.21 -6.83
C GLN A 14 0.08 36.64 -6.65
N VAL A 15 -0.18 37.29 -5.51
CA VAL A 15 0.33 38.64 -5.23
C VAL A 15 1.86 38.63 -5.15
N ILE A 16 2.45 37.63 -4.49
CA ILE A 16 3.91 37.45 -4.43
C ILE A 16 4.47 37.22 -5.84
N HIS A 17 3.85 36.34 -6.63
CA HIS A 17 4.29 36.09 -8.00
C HIS A 17 4.24 37.36 -8.87
N PHE A 18 3.13 38.10 -8.81
CA PHE A 18 2.94 39.35 -9.53
C PHE A 18 4.04 40.36 -9.16
N GLY A 19 4.26 40.59 -7.87
CA GLY A 19 5.27 41.52 -7.36
C GLY A 19 6.68 41.23 -7.88
N GLY A 20 7.02 39.95 -8.06
CA GLY A 20 8.31 39.52 -8.58
C GLY A 20 8.46 39.55 -10.10
N THR A 21 7.37 39.58 -10.88
CA THR A 21 7.44 39.29 -12.34
C THR A 21 6.83 40.35 -13.25
N TRP A 22 5.99 41.27 -12.75
CA TRP A 22 5.24 42.17 -13.63
C TRP A 22 6.10 43.05 -14.57
N LYS A 23 7.31 43.48 -14.14
CA LYS A 23 8.22 44.23 -15.04
C LYS A 23 8.88 43.33 -16.06
N LEU A 24 9.20 42.08 -15.70
CA LEU A 24 9.67 41.06 -16.65
C LEU A 24 8.63 40.80 -17.75
N TYR A 25 7.34 40.75 -17.41
CA TYR A 25 6.26 40.66 -18.40
C TYR A 25 6.29 41.86 -19.35
N LYS A 26 6.41 43.07 -18.81
CA LYS A 26 6.54 44.29 -19.62
C LYS A 26 7.75 44.23 -20.57
N LYS A 27 8.91 43.77 -20.07
CA LYS A 27 10.13 43.57 -20.86
C LYS A 27 9.97 42.50 -21.96
N ALA A 28 9.08 41.54 -21.76
CA ALA A 28 8.71 40.52 -22.75
C ALA A 28 7.56 40.96 -23.69
N GLY A 29 7.22 42.25 -23.75
CA GLY A 29 6.15 42.77 -24.61
C GLY A 29 4.72 42.44 -24.15
N ARG A 30 4.54 42.02 -22.88
CA ARG A 30 3.25 41.68 -22.28
C ARG A 30 2.70 42.80 -21.39
N LYS A 31 1.38 42.82 -21.16
CA LYS A 31 0.78 43.83 -20.28
C LYS A 31 1.00 43.42 -18.81
N PRO A 32 1.35 44.35 -17.89
CA PRO A 32 1.63 44.00 -16.49
C PRO A 32 0.50 43.25 -15.78
N TRP A 33 -0.76 43.63 -16.02
CA TRP A 33 -1.92 42.99 -15.39
C TRP A 33 -2.05 41.50 -15.74
N GLU A 34 -1.46 41.05 -16.86
CA GLU A 34 -1.46 39.64 -17.25
C GLU A 34 -0.73 38.77 -16.22
N ALA A 35 0.24 39.33 -15.49
CA ALA A 35 0.93 38.66 -14.39
C ALA A 35 0.08 38.58 -13.10
N LEU A 36 -1.04 39.29 -13.02
CA LEU A 36 -1.87 39.34 -11.81
C LEU A 36 -3.01 38.32 -11.83
N VAL A 37 -3.60 38.05 -13.00
CA VAL A 37 -4.78 37.19 -13.12
C VAL A 37 -4.37 35.72 -12.90
N PRO A 38 -4.90 35.02 -11.87
CA PRO A 38 -4.60 33.61 -11.61
C PRO A 38 -4.84 32.74 -12.86
N VAL A 39 -4.02 31.70 -13.03
CA VAL A 39 -4.02 30.79 -14.20
C VAL A 39 -3.61 31.45 -15.51
N TYR A 40 -4.17 32.60 -15.87
CA TYR A 40 -3.80 33.35 -17.08
C TYR A 40 -2.33 33.79 -17.04
N ASN A 41 -1.86 34.28 -15.89
CA ASN A 41 -0.42 34.57 -15.71
C ASN A 41 0.45 33.35 -16.01
N ALA A 42 0.05 32.16 -15.55
CA ALA A 42 0.85 30.96 -15.75
C ALA A 42 0.89 30.57 -17.24
N LEU A 43 -0.23 30.75 -17.97
CA LEU A 43 -0.29 30.53 -19.42
C LEU A 43 0.62 31.50 -20.18
N VAL A 44 0.61 32.78 -19.81
CA VAL A 44 1.47 33.82 -20.42
C VAL A 44 2.93 33.58 -20.06
N LEU A 45 3.23 33.22 -18.81
CA LEU A 45 4.58 32.87 -18.36
C LEU A 45 5.14 31.68 -19.15
N MET A 46 4.34 30.63 -19.37
CA MET A 46 4.77 29.49 -20.21
C MET A 46 5.18 29.95 -21.62
N GLN A 47 4.49 30.93 -22.19
CA GLN A 47 4.89 31.51 -23.49
C GLN A 47 6.21 32.28 -23.37
N ILE A 48 6.38 33.12 -22.35
CA ILE A 48 7.61 33.88 -22.10
C ILE A 48 8.81 32.92 -21.96
N ILE A 49 8.67 31.81 -21.24
CA ILE A 49 9.74 30.81 -21.02
C ILE A 49 9.82 29.73 -22.11
N ARG A 50 9.05 29.89 -23.20
CA ARG A 50 8.95 28.94 -24.33
C ARG A 50 8.69 27.50 -23.89
N ARG A 51 7.79 27.30 -22.92
CA ARG A 51 7.32 25.98 -22.48
C ARG A 51 5.88 25.72 -22.93
N PRO A 52 5.49 24.45 -23.09
CA PRO A 52 4.13 24.11 -23.46
C PRO A 52 3.11 24.64 -22.44
N LYS A 53 2.01 25.24 -22.92
CA LYS A 53 0.94 25.77 -22.05
C LYS A 53 0.35 24.71 -21.10
N TRP A 54 0.38 23.43 -21.48
CA TRP A 54 -0.12 22.34 -20.62
C TRP A 54 0.69 22.16 -19.33
N TRP A 55 1.93 22.67 -19.25
CA TRP A 55 2.71 22.67 -18.00
C TRP A 55 2.02 23.42 -16.86
N VAL A 56 1.12 24.35 -17.18
CA VAL A 56 0.29 25.03 -16.19
C VAL A 56 -0.48 24.02 -15.33
N ILE A 57 -0.97 22.92 -15.90
CA ILE A 57 -1.68 21.87 -15.16
C ILE A 57 -0.78 21.29 -14.05
N LEU A 58 0.51 21.07 -14.34
CA LEU A 58 1.47 20.51 -13.38
C LEU A 58 1.71 21.43 -12.17
N LEU A 59 1.53 22.75 -12.34
CA LEU A 59 1.67 23.74 -11.26
C LEU A 59 0.51 23.70 -10.25
N PHE A 60 -0.59 23.03 -10.58
CA PHE A 60 -1.75 22.87 -9.70
C PHE A 60 -1.89 21.46 -9.14
N ILE A 61 -1.04 20.51 -9.55
CA ILE A 61 -1.02 19.16 -8.98
C ILE A 61 -0.12 19.17 -7.73
N PRO A 62 -0.65 18.87 -6.52
CA PRO A 62 0.16 18.80 -5.31
C PRO A 62 1.40 17.90 -5.44
N ILE A 63 2.49 18.28 -4.77
CA ILE A 63 3.84 17.71 -4.90
C ILE A 63 4.51 17.97 -6.25
N ILE A 64 3.79 17.77 -7.36
CA ILE A 64 4.30 18.03 -8.70
C ILE A 64 4.59 19.52 -8.89
N ASN A 65 3.71 20.37 -8.37
CA ASN A 65 3.92 21.80 -8.35
C ASN A 65 5.22 22.20 -7.63
N LEU A 66 5.56 21.55 -6.51
CA LEU A 66 6.80 21.81 -5.76
C LEU A 66 8.05 21.43 -6.56
N LEU A 67 7.98 20.42 -7.41
CA LEU A 67 9.08 20.07 -8.33
C LEU A 67 9.13 21.01 -9.54
N MET A 68 7.97 21.48 -10.01
CA MET A 68 7.86 22.34 -11.18
C MET A 68 8.20 23.80 -10.90
N PHE A 69 7.93 24.33 -9.70
CA PHE A 69 8.24 25.72 -9.37
C PHE A 69 9.73 26.06 -9.52
N PRO A 70 10.69 25.27 -8.97
CA PRO A 70 12.11 25.49 -9.22
C PRO A 70 12.47 25.49 -10.71
N VAL A 71 11.88 24.58 -11.49
CA VAL A 71 12.08 24.54 -12.94
C VAL A 71 11.59 25.84 -13.58
N VAL A 72 10.37 26.28 -13.26
CA VAL A 72 9.81 27.52 -13.80
C VAL A 72 10.62 28.75 -13.37
N TRP A 73 11.11 28.82 -12.14
CA TRP A 73 11.94 29.93 -11.67
C TRP A 73 13.26 30.03 -12.42
N VAL A 74 13.96 28.91 -12.58
CA VAL A 74 15.20 28.84 -13.36
C VAL A 74 14.95 29.22 -14.82
N GLU A 75 13.88 28.68 -15.42
CA GLU A 75 13.53 28.98 -16.80
C GLU A 75 13.11 30.44 -17.01
N THR A 76 12.52 31.08 -15.98
CA THR A 76 12.17 32.50 -16.00
C THR A 76 13.42 33.35 -16.09
N ILE A 77 14.39 33.21 -15.17
CA ILE A 77 15.60 34.03 -15.19
C ILE A 77 16.43 33.81 -16.46
N ARG A 78 16.48 32.56 -16.98
CA ARG A 78 17.18 32.23 -18.23
C ARG A 78 16.59 32.92 -19.46
N SER A 79 15.27 33.17 -19.49
CA SER A 79 14.62 33.95 -20.57
C SER A 79 15.03 35.43 -20.59
N PHE A 80 15.65 35.89 -19.51
CA PHE A 80 16.21 37.24 -19.36
C PHE A 80 17.75 37.22 -19.31
N GLY A 81 18.37 36.25 -19.98
CA GLY A 81 19.83 36.15 -20.15
C GLY A 81 20.61 35.57 -18.97
N ARG A 82 19.95 35.27 -17.84
CA ARG A 82 20.59 34.77 -16.62
C ARG A 82 20.80 33.26 -16.66
N ASN A 83 21.92 32.84 -17.26
CA ASN A 83 22.22 31.42 -17.53
C ASN A 83 23.34 30.83 -16.65
N ASN A 84 23.88 31.61 -15.72
CA ASN A 84 25.02 31.20 -14.91
C ASN A 84 24.63 30.20 -13.82
N LEU A 85 25.55 29.30 -13.46
CA LEU A 85 25.32 28.27 -12.44
C LEU A 85 25.06 28.86 -11.04
N PRO A 86 25.81 29.88 -10.54
CA PRO A 86 25.53 30.49 -9.24
C PRO A 86 24.13 31.09 -9.15
N GLU A 87 23.66 31.71 -10.24
CA GLU A 87 22.33 32.33 -10.28
C GLU A 87 21.21 31.30 -10.35
N THR A 88 21.46 30.18 -11.02
CA THR A 88 20.57 29.00 -10.99
C THR A 88 20.41 28.47 -9.57
N TRP A 89 21.49 28.37 -8.79
CA TRP A 89 21.41 27.97 -7.39
C TRP A 89 20.76 29.04 -6.52
N LEU A 90 21.09 30.32 -6.75
CA LEU A 90 20.55 31.43 -5.99
C LEU A 90 19.04 31.52 -6.12
N VAL A 91 18.48 31.35 -7.32
CA VAL A 91 17.02 31.35 -7.50
C VAL A 91 16.34 30.15 -6.83
N ILE A 92 16.97 28.99 -6.80
CA ILE A 92 16.41 27.80 -6.13
C ILE A 92 16.46 27.96 -4.61
N LEU A 93 17.63 28.31 -4.06
CA LEU A 93 17.86 28.43 -2.62
C LEU A 93 17.07 29.59 -1.99
N THR A 94 16.80 30.64 -2.76
CA THR A 94 15.93 31.74 -2.34
C THR A 94 14.45 31.48 -2.62
N LEU A 95 14.05 30.26 -2.99
CA LEU A 95 12.66 29.91 -3.28
C LEU A 95 11.99 30.84 -4.32
N GLY A 96 12.74 31.24 -5.34
CA GLY A 96 12.29 32.14 -6.40
C GLY A 96 12.46 33.63 -6.09
N PHE A 97 12.80 34.04 -4.87
CA PHE A 97 12.94 35.47 -4.53
C PHE A 97 14.06 36.18 -5.29
N TYR A 98 15.09 35.48 -5.79
CA TYR A 98 16.08 36.06 -6.70
C TYR A 98 15.46 36.69 -7.96
N ILE A 99 14.26 36.24 -8.40
CA ILE A 99 13.54 36.85 -9.52
C ILE A 99 13.23 38.33 -9.24
N TYR A 100 13.00 38.73 -7.98
CA TYR A 100 12.82 40.15 -7.63
C TYR A 100 14.08 40.96 -7.94
N TYR A 101 15.27 40.42 -7.62
CA TYR A 101 16.52 41.09 -7.94
C TYR A 101 16.69 41.25 -9.47
N VAL A 102 16.37 40.22 -10.25
CA VAL A 102 16.37 40.30 -11.72
C VAL A 102 15.32 41.29 -12.26
N ASN A 103 14.15 41.36 -11.63
CA ASN A 103 13.03 42.21 -12.05
C ASN A 103 13.24 43.70 -11.75
N TYR A 104 13.91 44.04 -10.63
CA TYR A 104 14.05 45.42 -10.15
C TYR A 104 15.48 45.99 -10.23
N ALA A 105 16.50 45.18 -9.98
CA ALA A 105 17.88 45.67 -9.80
C ALA A 105 18.77 45.46 -11.03
N LEU A 106 18.43 44.51 -11.90
CA LEU A 106 19.21 44.23 -13.10
C LEU A 106 18.58 44.80 -14.37
N GLU A 107 19.42 45.38 -15.22
CA GLU A 107 19.10 45.63 -16.62
C GLU A 107 19.16 44.30 -17.37
N VAL A 108 18.00 43.86 -17.87
CA VAL A 108 17.85 42.59 -18.57
C VAL A 108 16.90 42.78 -19.74
N GLU A 109 17.20 42.10 -20.84
CA GLU A 109 16.41 42.05 -22.05
C GLU A 109 15.75 40.68 -22.21
N TYR A 110 14.56 40.64 -22.81
CA TYR A 110 13.87 39.40 -23.10
C TYR A 110 14.46 38.73 -24.36
N ILE A 111 14.82 37.46 -24.23
CA ILE A 111 15.37 36.66 -25.34
C ILE A 111 14.25 35.79 -25.92
N GLU A 112 13.57 36.29 -26.96
CA GLU A 112 12.41 35.61 -27.58
C GLU A 112 12.76 34.23 -28.14
N ASP A 113 13.93 34.09 -28.78
CA ASP A 113 14.39 32.85 -29.41
C ASP A 113 15.42 32.06 -28.59
N ARG A 114 15.30 32.08 -27.26
CA ARG A 114 16.21 31.31 -26.40
C ARG A 114 16.13 29.81 -26.69
N SER A 115 17.29 29.16 -26.84
CA SER A 115 17.39 27.69 -26.88
C SER A 115 16.82 27.07 -25.60
N LEU A 116 16.11 25.94 -25.75
CA LEU A 116 15.64 25.13 -24.63
C LEU A 116 16.64 24.05 -24.22
N HIS A 117 17.65 23.82 -25.05
CA HIS A 117 18.72 22.89 -24.76
C HIS A 117 19.75 23.56 -23.85
N PRO A 118 20.07 22.96 -22.69
CA PRO A 118 21.15 23.43 -21.84
C PRO A 118 22.46 23.54 -22.63
N LYS A 119 23.24 24.60 -22.38
CA LYS A 119 24.52 24.84 -23.07
C LYS A 119 25.63 23.86 -22.67
N SER A 120 25.42 23.06 -21.62
CA SER A 120 26.40 22.13 -21.07
C SER A 120 25.82 20.71 -20.99
N SER A 121 26.69 19.71 -21.17
CA SER A 121 26.36 18.29 -21.02
C SER A 121 25.80 17.96 -19.63
N LEU A 122 26.36 18.58 -18.58
CA LEU A 122 25.85 18.47 -17.22
C LEU A 122 24.42 19.04 -17.10
N GLY A 123 24.13 20.15 -17.77
CA GLY A 123 22.80 20.74 -17.80
C GLY A 123 21.76 19.85 -18.50
N GLU A 124 22.13 19.20 -19.61
CA GLU A 124 21.28 18.25 -20.31
C GLU A 124 20.94 17.03 -19.44
N TRP A 125 21.96 16.49 -18.75
CA TRP A 125 21.78 15.38 -17.83
C TRP A 125 20.84 15.74 -16.66
N VAL A 126 21.07 16.90 -16.02
CA VAL A 126 20.20 17.39 -14.92
C VAL A 126 18.76 17.59 -15.40
N SER A 127 18.55 18.23 -16.56
CA SER A 127 17.20 18.45 -17.11
C SER A 127 16.47 17.13 -17.37
N SER A 128 17.17 16.12 -17.89
CA SER A 128 16.60 14.80 -18.16
C SER A 128 16.18 14.08 -16.89
N ILE A 129 17.01 14.17 -15.84
CA ILE A 129 16.70 13.60 -14.52
C ILE A 129 15.52 14.33 -13.87
N VAL A 130 15.50 15.66 -13.88
CA VAL A 130 14.38 16.43 -13.30
C VAL A 130 13.07 16.04 -13.98
N PHE A 131 13.05 15.93 -15.32
CA PHE A 131 11.87 15.47 -16.04
C PHE A 131 11.47 14.05 -15.64
N ALA A 132 12.43 13.11 -15.57
CA ALA A 132 12.17 11.74 -15.16
C ALA A 132 11.62 11.65 -13.74
N VAL A 133 12.16 12.43 -12.80
CA VAL A 133 11.70 12.51 -11.40
C VAL A 133 10.29 13.08 -11.31
N VAL A 134 9.98 14.16 -12.06
CA VAL A 134 8.64 14.74 -12.12
C VAL A 134 7.63 13.72 -12.66
N ALA A 135 7.95 13.07 -13.80
CA ALA A 135 7.09 12.07 -14.41
C ALA A 135 6.88 10.86 -13.48
N ALA A 136 7.96 10.30 -12.93
CA ALA A 136 7.89 9.19 -11.99
C ALA A 136 7.09 9.53 -10.73
N THR A 137 7.27 10.74 -10.17
CA THR A 137 6.52 11.21 -9.01
C THR A 137 5.04 11.37 -9.34
N LEU A 138 4.69 11.90 -10.52
CA LEU A 138 3.30 12.04 -10.97
C LEU A 138 2.63 10.68 -11.11
N VAL A 139 3.29 9.75 -11.81
CA VAL A 139 2.79 8.38 -12.01
C VAL A 139 2.64 7.66 -10.67
N HIS A 140 3.66 7.69 -9.81
CA HIS A 140 3.63 7.03 -8.50
C HIS A 140 2.59 7.63 -7.56
N THR A 141 2.39 8.94 -7.60
CA THR A 141 1.46 9.61 -6.68
C THR A 141 0.01 9.38 -7.08
N TYR A 142 -0.31 9.49 -8.38
CA TYR A 142 -1.71 9.56 -8.83
C TYR A 142 -2.19 8.39 -9.70
N PHE A 143 -1.29 7.61 -10.30
CA PHE A 143 -1.69 6.57 -11.26
C PHE A 143 -1.50 5.17 -10.70
N ILE A 144 -0.25 4.78 -10.45
CA ILE A 144 0.12 3.41 -10.11
C ILE A 144 1.27 3.40 -9.14
N GLN A 145 1.23 2.51 -8.14
CA GLN A 145 2.33 2.35 -7.20
C GLN A 145 2.63 0.86 -7.01
N PRO A 146 3.92 0.46 -7.02
CA PRO A 146 4.30 -0.91 -6.71
C PRO A 146 4.19 -1.18 -5.20
N TYR A 147 3.67 -2.35 -4.83
CA TYR A 147 3.58 -2.85 -3.47
C TYR A 147 4.11 -4.28 -3.39
N VAL A 148 4.70 -4.64 -2.25
CA VAL A 148 5.21 -5.98 -1.98
C VAL A 148 4.22 -6.69 -1.06
N ILE A 149 4.03 -8.00 -1.22
CA ILE A 149 3.32 -8.87 -0.28
C ILE A 149 4.34 -9.62 0.59
N PRO A 150 4.60 -9.15 1.82
CA PRO A 150 5.57 -9.80 2.73
C PRO A 150 4.96 -10.87 3.63
N THR A 151 3.62 -10.93 3.78
CA THR A 151 2.91 -11.81 4.72
C THR A 151 1.81 -12.63 4.05
N GLY A 152 1.48 -13.78 4.64
CA GLY A 152 0.56 -14.80 4.10
C GLY A 152 -0.93 -14.56 4.31
N SER A 153 -1.37 -13.35 4.70
CA SER A 153 -2.79 -13.09 4.99
C SER A 153 -3.76 -13.26 3.81
N LEU A 154 -3.23 -13.26 2.58
CA LEU A 154 -3.97 -13.60 1.35
C LEU A 154 -3.35 -14.81 0.65
N GLU A 155 -2.58 -15.64 1.36
CA GLU A 155 -1.87 -16.77 0.77
C GLU A 155 -2.81 -17.63 -0.08
N ARG A 156 -2.27 -18.26 -1.13
CA ARG A 156 -3.01 -18.87 -2.27
C ARG A 156 -3.69 -17.91 -3.24
N THR A 157 -4.31 -16.83 -2.77
CA THR A 157 -4.83 -15.77 -3.66
C THR A 157 -3.69 -14.87 -4.14
N LEU A 158 -2.99 -14.23 -3.20
CA LEU A 158 -1.78 -13.43 -3.38
C LEU A 158 -0.70 -13.97 -2.44
N ARG A 159 0.39 -14.46 -3.02
CA ARG A 159 1.41 -15.20 -2.28
C ARG A 159 2.47 -14.27 -1.72
N ILE A 160 3.10 -14.68 -0.63
CA ILE A 160 4.34 -14.02 -0.16
C ILE A 160 5.34 -13.93 -1.31
N GLY A 161 5.91 -12.74 -1.52
CA GLY A 161 6.83 -12.45 -2.62
C GLY A 161 6.17 -12.03 -3.94
N ASP A 162 4.84 -11.88 -3.98
CA ASP A 162 4.18 -11.18 -5.09
C ASP A 162 4.43 -9.67 -4.98
N LEU A 163 4.81 -9.06 -6.10
CA LEU A 163 4.93 -7.61 -6.23
C LEU A 163 3.80 -7.11 -7.14
N LEU A 164 2.94 -6.27 -6.57
CA LEU A 164 1.71 -5.79 -7.16
C LEU A 164 1.89 -4.39 -7.74
N PHE A 165 1.32 -4.15 -8.92
CA PHE A 165 0.94 -2.82 -9.33
C PHE A 165 -0.46 -2.50 -8.83
N VAL A 166 -0.55 -1.42 -8.05
CA VAL A 166 -1.79 -0.93 -7.47
C VAL A 166 -2.21 0.32 -8.20
N SER A 167 -3.36 0.26 -8.87
CA SER A 167 -3.96 1.41 -9.51
C SER A 167 -4.70 2.27 -8.49
N LYS A 168 -4.33 3.55 -8.42
CA LYS A 168 -4.93 4.54 -7.52
C LYS A 168 -6.18 5.19 -8.12
N PHE A 169 -6.26 5.26 -9.44
CA PHE A 169 -7.39 5.91 -10.13
C PHE A 169 -8.69 5.10 -10.09
N HIS A 170 -8.65 3.77 -9.93
CA HIS A 170 -9.87 2.97 -9.82
C HIS A 170 -10.78 3.45 -8.69
N TYR A 171 -10.23 3.70 -7.50
CA TYR A 171 -10.97 4.18 -6.33
C TYR A 171 -10.76 5.68 -6.04
N GLY A 172 -10.13 6.40 -6.96
CA GLY A 172 -9.79 7.82 -6.80
C GLY A 172 -8.48 8.04 -6.06
N ALA A 173 -7.52 8.66 -6.75
CA ALA A 173 -6.21 8.92 -6.19
C ALA A 173 -6.29 10.00 -5.11
N ARG A 174 -5.76 9.70 -3.92
CA ARG A 174 -5.62 10.66 -2.83
C ARG A 174 -4.38 11.54 -3.04
N ALA A 175 -4.53 12.85 -2.87
CA ALA A 175 -3.38 13.74 -2.79
C ALA A 175 -2.63 13.50 -1.47
N PRO A 176 -1.28 13.60 -1.48
CA PRO A 176 -0.49 13.53 -0.26
C PRO A 176 -0.90 14.62 0.73
N MET A 177 -1.00 14.25 2.00
CA MET A 177 -1.33 15.18 3.09
C MET A 177 -0.07 15.73 3.74
N THR A 178 1.02 14.96 3.68
CA THR A 178 2.28 15.32 4.33
C THR A 178 3.11 16.24 3.42
N THR A 179 3.17 17.53 3.76
CA THR A 179 3.76 18.59 2.91
C THR A 179 5.27 18.46 2.75
N ILE A 180 5.96 18.06 3.83
CA ILE A 180 7.42 17.95 3.87
C ILE A 180 7.76 16.49 4.16
N ALA A 181 8.24 15.79 3.14
CA ALA A 181 8.70 14.42 3.23
C ALA A 181 9.90 14.19 2.32
N ALA A 182 10.76 13.24 2.69
CA ALA A 182 11.82 12.74 1.84
C ALA A 182 11.20 12.07 0.59
N PRO A 183 11.73 12.36 -0.61
CA PRO A 183 11.20 11.81 -1.84
C PRO A 183 11.36 10.28 -1.86
N MET A 184 10.35 9.59 -2.39
CA MET A 184 10.34 8.12 -2.54
C MET A 184 10.47 7.30 -1.24
N VAL A 185 10.35 7.93 -0.06
CA VAL A 185 10.38 7.25 1.24
C VAL A 185 9.00 7.35 1.91
N HIS A 186 8.46 6.20 2.34
CA HIS A 186 7.11 6.15 2.90
C HIS A 186 7.04 6.68 4.33
N ASP A 187 7.64 5.99 5.30
CA ASP A 187 7.48 6.29 6.73
C ASP A 187 8.80 6.66 7.41
N THR A 188 9.81 5.78 7.33
CA THR A 188 11.10 5.93 8.02
C THR A 188 12.24 5.97 7.00
N ILE A 189 13.25 6.82 7.23
CA ILE A 189 14.47 6.87 6.40
C ILE A 189 15.27 5.58 6.63
N PRO A 190 15.52 4.78 5.58
CA PRO A 190 16.32 3.56 5.70
C PRO A 190 17.70 3.83 6.32
N GLY A 191 18.15 2.97 7.23
CA GLY A 191 19.44 3.09 7.92
C GLY A 191 19.45 4.06 9.11
N LEU A 192 18.69 5.16 9.07
CA LEU A 192 18.68 6.17 10.13
C LEU A 192 17.59 5.97 11.19
N GLY A 193 16.50 5.24 10.87
CA GLY A 193 15.43 4.96 11.85
C GLY A 193 14.59 6.18 12.27
N ILE A 194 14.81 7.34 11.64
CA ILE A 194 14.06 8.58 11.86
C ILE A 194 12.92 8.72 10.85
N ARG A 195 11.88 9.50 11.21
CA ARG A 195 10.76 9.78 10.30
C ARG A 195 11.27 10.41 9.01
N SER A 196 10.74 9.92 7.89
CA SER A 196 10.95 10.49 6.56
C SER A 196 10.14 11.76 6.31
N TYR A 197 9.44 12.28 7.32
CA TYR A 197 8.51 13.38 7.15
C TYR A 197 8.35 14.23 8.42
N LEU A 198 7.92 15.48 8.22
CA LEU A 198 7.44 16.34 9.29
C LEU A 198 5.95 16.12 9.54
N ASN A 199 5.55 15.98 10.80
CA ASN A 199 4.15 15.71 11.16
C ASN A 199 3.24 16.94 10.94
N LYS A 200 3.81 18.14 10.92
CA LYS A 200 3.15 19.41 10.58
C LYS A 200 4.11 20.24 9.73
N PRO A 201 3.62 21.05 8.77
CA PRO A 201 2.21 21.23 8.40
C PRO A 201 1.66 20.06 7.55
N GLN A 202 0.34 19.82 7.64
CA GLN A 202 -0.39 18.87 6.79
C GLN A 202 -1.40 19.60 5.90
N LEU A 203 -1.52 19.14 4.65
CA LEU A 203 -2.58 19.53 3.75
C LEU A 203 -3.88 18.80 4.13
N PRO A 204 -5.05 19.43 3.90
CA PRO A 204 -6.33 18.75 4.04
C PRO A 204 -6.40 17.52 3.14
N TYR A 205 -7.17 16.53 3.59
CA TYR A 205 -7.47 15.37 2.76
C TYR A 205 -8.15 15.81 1.46
N PHE A 206 -7.63 15.33 0.33
CA PHE A 206 -8.20 15.54 -0.98
C PHE A 206 -8.07 14.24 -1.79
N ARG A 207 -9.14 13.85 -2.47
CA ARG A 207 -9.17 12.67 -3.34
C ARG A 207 -9.84 13.03 -4.65
N LEU A 208 -9.23 12.63 -5.75
CA LEU A 208 -9.80 12.73 -7.10
C LEU A 208 -10.95 11.73 -7.26
N PRO A 209 -11.96 12.01 -8.11
CA PRO A 209 -12.99 11.03 -8.45
C PRO A 209 -12.37 9.72 -8.94
N GLY A 210 -12.91 8.60 -8.48
CA GLY A 210 -12.55 7.26 -8.95
C GLY A 210 -13.47 6.81 -10.09
N PHE A 211 -13.00 5.87 -10.90
CA PHE A 211 -13.82 5.24 -11.94
C PHE A 211 -14.84 4.23 -11.40
N GLN A 212 -14.60 3.70 -10.19
CA GLN A 212 -15.51 2.78 -9.51
C GLN A 212 -15.44 2.95 -7.99
N LYS A 213 -16.49 2.50 -7.31
CA LYS A 213 -16.46 2.30 -5.86
C LYS A 213 -15.84 0.94 -5.53
N VAL A 214 -15.35 0.80 -4.30
CA VAL A 214 -14.94 -0.50 -3.76
C VAL A 214 -16.18 -1.39 -3.66
N LYS A 215 -16.07 -2.63 -4.15
CA LYS A 215 -17.13 -3.62 -4.11
C LYS A 215 -16.72 -4.81 -3.24
N LYS A 216 -17.71 -5.57 -2.75
CA LYS A 216 -17.47 -6.91 -2.22
C LYS A 216 -16.68 -7.74 -3.24
N ASN A 217 -15.81 -8.62 -2.75
CA ASN A 217 -14.81 -9.39 -3.50
C ASN A 217 -13.58 -8.63 -4.01
N ASP A 218 -13.54 -7.30 -4.02
CA ASP A 218 -12.34 -6.59 -4.45
C ASP A 218 -11.17 -6.87 -3.50
N ILE A 219 -9.98 -7.14 -4.05
CA ILE A 219 -8.74 -6.96 -3.28
C ILE A 219 -8.45 -5.46 -3.23
N VAL A 220 -8.16 -4.95 -2.04
CA VAL A 220 -7.99 -3.52 -1.80
C VAL A 220 -6.72 -3.27 -1.02
N VAL A 221 -5.95 -2.27 -1.48
CA VAL A 221 -4.83 -1.71 -0.73
C VAL A 221 -5.36 -0.53 0.05
N PHE A 222 -5.06 -0.47 1.35
CA PHE A 222 -5.48 0.62 2.21
C PHE A 222 -4.43 0.88 3.30
N SER A 223 -4.43 2.11 3.81
CA SER A 223 -3.67 2.49 4.98
C SER A 223 -4.30 1.88 6.23
N TRP A 224 -3.52 1.20 7.08
CA TRP A 224 -4.03 0.48 8.25
C TRP A 224 -4.63 1.45 9.29
N PRO A 225 -5.95 1.37 9.57
CA PRO A 225 -6.61 2.37 10.40
C PRO A 225 -6.09 2.42 11.84
N ALA A 226 -5.69 1.29 12.41
CA ALA A 226 -5.17 1.17 13.77
C ALA A 226 -3.64 1.36 13.90
N ASP A 227 -2.95 1.76 12.82
CA ASP A 227 -1.47 1.80 12.82
C ASP A 227 -0.88 2.66 13.93
N THR A 228 -0.13 1.99 14.81
CA THR A 228 0.69 2.58 15.86
C THR A 228 2.17 2.20 15.80
N VAL A 229 2.62 1.44 14.80
CA VAL A 229 3.98 0.86 14.77
C VAL A 229 4.88 1.61 13.80
N ARG A 230 6.17 1.83 14.06
CA ARG A 230 7.13 2.34 13.05
C ARG A 230 7.72 1.19 12.24
N ILE A 231 7.96 0.06 12.90
CA ILE A 231 8.50 -1.16 12.33
C ILE A 231 7.59 -2.32 12.74
N PHE A 232 7.17 -3.12 11.76
CA PHE A 232 6.39 -4.32 12.02
C PHE A 232 7.16 -5.30 12.91
N PHE A 233 6.45 -5.98 13.80
CA PHE A 233 7.00 -7.00 14.71
C PHE A 233 8.06 -6.51 15.71
N LYS A 234 8.19 -5.19 15.91
CA LYS A 234 9.05 -4.60 16.94
C LYS A 234 8.19 -3.99 18.05
N ARG A 235 8.38 -4.44 19.30
CA ARG A 235 7.67 -3.87 20.47
C ARG A 235 8.27 -2.50 20.82
N GLU A 236 7.47 -1.44 20.66
CA GLU A 236 7.87 -0.05 20.93
C GLU A 236 6.67 0.82 21.32
N LYS A 237 6.95 2.06 21.79
CA LYS A 237 5.90 3.03 22.11
C LYS A 237 5.16 3.43 20.84
N GLY A 238 3.83 3.29 20.87
CA GLY A 238 2.96 3.58 19.73
C GLY A 238 3.09 5.02 19.21
N VAL A 239 2.95 5.20 17.90
CA VAL A 239 2.98 6.51 17.22
C VAL A 239 1.71 6.81 16.45
N LYS A 240 1.26 8.07 16.48
CA LYS A 240 0.22 8.56 15.57
C LYS A 240 0.86 9.04 14.28
N LYS A 241 0.41 8.50 13.14
CA LYS A 241 0.89 8.87 11.81
C LYS A 241 -0.20 9.56 10.98
N PRO A 242 0.15 10.50 10.09
CA PRO A 242 -0.72 10.96 9.01
C PRO A 242 -1.24 9.78 8.18
N ILE A 243 -2.44 9.92 7.59
CA ILE A 243 -3.10 8.83 6.84
C ILE A 243 -2.21 8.33 5.69
N ASP A 244 -1.55 9.23 4.97
CA ASP A 244 -0.66 8.92 3.86
C ASP A 244 0.69 8.31 4.28
N LYS A 245 0.97 8.26 5.58
CA LYS A 245 2.19 7.69 6.19
C LYS A 245 1.94 6.43 7.02
N LYS A 246 0.68 6.05 7.20
CA LYS A 246 0.30 4.76 7.80
C LYS A 246 0.81 3.59 6.95
N SER A 247 1.10 2.49 7.63
CA SER A 247 1.45 1.21 7.02
C SER A 247 0.34 0.74 6.08
N ASN A 248 0.69 0.13 4.95
CA ASN A 248 -0.29 -0.30 3.96
C ASN A 248 -0.59 -1.79 4.13
N TYR A 249 -1.87 -2.14 4.05
CA TYR A 249 -2.37 -3.50 4.08
C TYR A 249 -3.08 -3.81 2.78
N VAL A 250 -3.10 -5.10 2.44
CA VAL A 250 -3.85 -5.66 1.33
C VAL A 250 -4.75 -6.77 1.88
N LYS A 251 -6.04 -6.68 1.59
CA LYS A 251 -7.09 -7.60 2.04
C LYS A 251 -8.24 -7.63 1.03
N ARG A 252 -9.16 -8.57 1.18
CA ARG A 252 -10.41 -8.63 0.43
C ARG A 252 -11.50 -7.83 1.12
N CYS A 253 -12.23 -7.01 0.35
CA CYS A 253 -13.44 -6.37 0.84
C CYS A 253 -14.57 -7.40 0.90
N VAL A 254 -15.06 -7.68 2.11
CA VAL A 254 -16.15 -8.63 2.34
C VAL A 254 -17.45 -7.92 2.71
N GLY A 255 -17.38 -6.70 3.23
CA GLY A 255 -18.52 -5.88 3.57
C GLY A 255 -18.35 -4.44 3.09
N THR A 256 -19.43 -3.87 2.56
CA THR A 256 -19.53 -2.53 1.99
C THR A 256 -20.55 -1.68 2.77
N PRO A 257 -20.59 -0.34 2.58
CA PRO A 257 -21.58 0.52 3.19
C PRO A 257 -23.02 -0.01 3.05
N GLY A 258 -23.77 -0.03 4.16
CA GLY A 258 -25.14 -0.50 4.24
C GLY A 258 -25.29 -2.00 4.55
N ASP A 259 -24.20 -2.77 4.56
CA ASP A 259 -24.26 -4.21 4.84
C ASP A 259 -24.36 -4.51 6.35
N SER A 260 -25.15 -5.52 6.71
CA SER A 260 -25.06 -6.22 7.98
C SER A 260 -24.19 -7.46 7.82
N LEU A 261 -23.06 -7.52 8.54
CA LEU A 261 -22.09 -8.60 8.45
C LEU A 261 -22.17 -9.50 9.69
N GLN A 262 -22.16 -10.81 9.47
CA GLN A 262 -22.07 -11.82 10.52
C GLN A 262 -21.07 -12.91 10.08
N ILE A 263 -20.42 -13.55 11.05
CA ILE A 263 -19.61 -14.75 10.84
C ILE A 263 -20.20 -15.85 11.73
N ILE A 264 -20.49 -17.00 11.14
CA ILE A 264 -21.00 -18.19 11.82
C ILE A 264 -20.16 -19.37 11.33
N ASP A 265 -19.51 -20.08 12.26
CA ASP A 265 -18.62 -21.21 11.97
C ASP A 265 -17.63 -20.92 10.83
N SER A 266 -16.96 -19.78 10.94
CA SER A 266 -15.95 -19.25 10.00
C SER A 266 -16.48 -18.76 8.64
N TYR A 267 -17.77 -18.93 8.35
CA TYR A 267 -18.40 -18.46 7.12
C TYR A 267 -19.00 -17.06 7.29
N ILE A 268 -18.77 -16.19 6.30
CA ILE A 268 -19.29 -14.82 6.31
C ILE A 268 -20.69 -14.81 5.72
N TYR A 269 -21.60 -14.12 6.39
CA TYR A 269 -22.94 -13.80 5.94
C TYR A 269 -23.09 -12.28 5.82
N ILE A 270 -23.66 -11.83 4.71
CA ILE A 270 -23.98 -10.43 4.44
C ILE A 270 -25.48 -10.34 4.24
N ASN A 271 -26.16 -9.55 5.08
CA ASN A 271 -27.62 -9.38 5.07
C ASN A 271 -28.36 -10.74 5.18
N GLY A 272 -27.82 -11.67 5.95
CA GLY A 272 -28.38 -13.02 6.16
C GLY A 272 -27.97 -14.05 5.11
N GLU A 273 -27.33 -13.66 4.00
CA GLU A 273 -26.91 -14.58 2.94
C GLU A 273 -25.41 -14.88 3.01
N LYS A 274 -25.03 -16.15 2.81
CA LYS A 274 -23.61 -16.55 2.79
C LYS A 274 -22.88 -15.84 1.65
N LEU A 275 -21.80 -15.13 1.98
CA LEU A 275 -21.00 -14.36 1.02
C LEU A 275 -20.40 -15.30 -0.03
N GLN A 276 -20.78 -15.07 -1.28
CA GLN A 276 -20.17 -15.74 -2.42
C GLN A 276 -18.88 -15.03 -2.81
N LEU A 277 -17.78 -15.79 -2.79
CA LEU A 277 -16.48 -15.28 -3.20
C LEU A 277 -16.24 -15.51 -4.69
N SER A 278 -15.44 -14.65 -5.33
CA SER A 278 -15.01 -14.85 -6.72
C SER A 278 -14.23 -16.15 -6.88
N ASP A 279 -14.26 -16.79 -8.06
CA ASP A 279 -13.51 -18.04 -8.36
C ASP A 279 -11.99 -17.96 -8.07
N ARG A 280 -11.42 -16.76 -8.12
CA ARG A 280 -10.01 -16.49 -7.80
C ARG A 280 -9.70 -16.38 -6.31
N ALA A 281 -10.73 -16.29 -5.48
CA ALA A 281 -10.56 -16.30 -4.04
C ALA A 281 -10.27 -17.74 -3.60
N LYS A 282 -9.16 -17.91 -2.88
CA LYS A 282 -8.78 -19.19 -2.31
C LYS A 282 -8.74 -19.05 -0.79
N PRO A 283 -9.90 -18.84 -0.13
CA PRO A 283 -9.93 -18.73 1.31
C PRO A 283 -9.37 -20.00 1.95
N GLN A 284 -8.71 -19.85 3.08
CA GLN A 284 -8.13 -20.94 3.84
C GLN A 284 -8.56 -20.87 5.31
N TYR A 285 -8.71 -22.05 5.90
CA TYR A 285 -9.06 -22.26 7.31
C TYR A 285 -8.18 -23.34 7.89
N ASP A 286 -8.08 -23.38 9.21
CA ASP A 286 -7.32 -24.37 9.95
C ASP A 286 -8.16 -25.63 10.20
N TYR A 287 -7.52 -26.79 10.00
CA TYR A 287 -8.10 -28.10 10.18
C TYR A 287 -7.16 -29.00 10.97
N ASN A 288 -7.73 -29.88 11.79
CA ASN A 288 -7.04 -31.04 12.33
C ASN A 288 -7.22 -32.22 11.37
N VAL A 289 -6.11 -32.73 10.84
CA VAL A 289 -6.06 -33.94 10.02
C VAL A 289 -5.66 -35.11 10.90
N TYR A 290 -6.38 -36.21 10.80
CA TYR A 290 -6.16 -37.43 11.57
C TYR A 290 -5.81 -38.61 10.66
N ALA A 291 -4.82 -39.40 11.08
CA ALA A 291 -4.42 -40.64 10.43
C ALA A 291 -3.79 -41.61 11.45
N GLN A 292 -4.28 -42.83 11.56
CA GLN A 292 -3.76 -43.85 12.51
C GLN A 292 -2.28 -44.17 12.25
N LYS A 293 -1.89 -44.20 10.97
CA LYS A 293 -0.50 -44.42 10.51
C LYS A 293 0.35 -43.14 10.56
N GLY A 294 -0.23 -42.02 10.98
CA GLY A 294 0.40 -40.71 11.02
C GLY A 294 0.15 -39.90 9.75
N VAL A 295 0.06 -38.58 9.90
CA VAL A 295 -0.13 -37.64 8.78
C VAL A 295 1.23 -37.32 8.15
N SER A 296 1.40 -37.74 6.88
CA SER A 296 2.66 -37.57 6.15
C SER A 296 2.90 -36.13 5.71
N SER A 297 4.06 -35.56 6.06
CA SER A 297 4.49 -34.24 5.54
C SER A 297 4.62 -34.24 4.02
N ARG A 298 5.04 -35.37 3.45
CA ARG A 298 5.20 -35.51 2.00
C ARG A 298 3.86 -35.41 1.30
N LEU A 299 2.82 -36.08 1.82
CA LEU A 299 1.46 -35.98 1.28
C LEU A 299 0.96 -34.54 1.33
N LEU A 300 1.11 -33.87 2.47
CA LEU A 300 0.70 -32.46 2.62
C LEU A 300 1.42 -31.55 1.62
N LEU A 301 2.73 -31.70 1.45
CA LEU A 301 3.52 -30.93 0.49
C LEU A 301 3.15 -31.24 -0.96
N GLU A 302 2.84 -32.49 -1.31
CA GLU A 302 2.41 -32.90 -2.65
C GLU A 302 1.04 -32.28 -3.02
N LEU A 303 0.14 -32.15 -2.03
CA LEU A 303 -1.12 -31.40 -2.15
C LEU A 303 -0.93 -29.88 -2.07
N GLY A 304 0.32 -29.45 -1.94
CA GLY A 304 0.71 -28.05 -1.91
C GLY A 304 0.47 -27.37 -0.58
N VAL A 305 0.06 -28.04 0.50
CA VAL A 305 -0.14 -27.44 1.83
C VAL A 305 1.19 -26.91 2.37
N SER A 306 1.25 -25.63 2.72
CA SER A 306 2.50 -24.95 3.13
C SER A 306 2.53 -24.48 4.58
N GLU A 307 1.38 -24.49 5.26
CA GLU A 307 1.24 -23.99 6.62
C GLU A 307 0.90 -25.15 7.54
N PHE A 308 1.98 -25.79 8.02
CA PHE A 308 1.95 -26.80 9.06
C PHE A 308 3.33 -26.89 9.71
N THR A 309 3.36 -27.34 10.96
CA THR A 309 4.61 -27.53 11.70
C THR A 309 5.16 -28.94 11.46
N ARG A 310 6.44 -29.04 11.13
CA ARG A 310 7.19 -30.30 11.15
C ARG A 310 7.97 -30.41 12.45
N THR A 311 7.82 -31.55 13.13
CA THR A 311 8.54 -31.86 14.37
C THR A 311 9.63 -32.88 14.08
N TYR A 312 10.86 -32.58 14.49
CA TYR A 312 11.96 -33.52 14.48
C TYR A 312 12.39 -33.84 15.91
N VAL A 313 12.84 -35.07 16.12
CA VAL A 313 13.49 -35.50 17.35
C VAL A 313 14.95 -35.75 17.08
N SER A 314 15.79 -35.28 17.99
CA SER A 314 17.24 -35.44 17.97
C SER A 314 17.75 -35.89 19.33
N PRO A 315 18.83 -36.69 19.38
CA PRO A 315 19.68 -36.77 20.56
C PRO A 315 20.18 -35.38 20.98
N PRO A 316 20.75 -35.23 22.20
CA PRO A 316 21.33 -33.97 22.66
C PRO A 316 22.28 -33.34 21.63
N LEU A 317 22.09 -32.04 21.39
CA LEU A 317 22.83 -31.29 20.39
C LEU A 317 23.89 -30.42 21.05
N SER A 318 25.07 -30.36 20.42
CA SER A 318 26.10 -29.36 20.78
C SER A 318 25.64 -27.95 20.42
N GLN A 319 26.25 -26.92 21.03
CA GLN A 319 25.96 -25.52 20.72
C GLN A 319 26.20 -25.18 19.24
N ALA A 320 27.24 -25.75 18.62
CA ALA A 320 27.54 -25.53 17.20
C ALA A 320 26.43 -26.09 16.29
N GLN A 321 25.89 -27.26 16.64
CA GLN A 321 24.77 -27.87 15.91
C GLN A 321 23.48 -27.07 16.09
N LEU A 322 23.17 -26.62 17.32
CA LEU A 322 22.04 -25.72 17.57
C LEU A 322 22.16 -24.43 16.77
N ASN A 323 23.34 -23.80 16.75
CA ASN A 323 23.58 -22.58 15.96
C ASN A 323 23.35 -22.81 14.45
N ALA A 324 23.69 -23.99 13.93
CA ALA A 324 23.44 -24.35 12.54
C ALA A 324 21.94 -24.56 12.23
N LEU A 325 21.16 -25.01 13.21
CA LEU A 325 19.73 -25.26 13.07
C LEU A 325 18.86 -24.03 13.33
N ASN A 326 19.28 -23.14 14.24
CA ASN A 326 18.52 -21.97 14.70
C ASN A 326 17.82 -21.18 13.57
N PRO A 327 18.43 -20.94 12.39
CA PRO A 327 17.76 -20.21 11.31
C PRO A 327 16.49 -20.87 10.76
N TYR A 328 16.29 -22.17 11.00
CA TYR A 328 15.18 -22.97 10.46
C TYR A 328 14.12 -23.33 11.50
N LEU A 329 14.38 -23.06 12.79
CA LEU A 329 13.52 -23.44 13.89
C LEU A 329 12.48 -22.37 14.18
N LEU A 330 11.23 -22.79 14.34
CA LEU A 330 10.16 -22.00 14.95
C LEU A 330 10.26 -22.03 16.48
N GLY A 331 10.88 -23.08 17.02
CA GLY A 331 11.09 -23.30 18.43
C GLY A 331 11.60 -24.72 18.68
N GLY A 332 11.63 -25.11 19.94
CA GLY A 332 11.98 -26.46 20.33
C GLY A 332 11.49 -26.76 21.74
N GLY A 333 11.63 -28.02 22.12
CA GLY A 333 11.28 -28.51 23.43
C GLY A 333 12.11 -29.72 23.80
N GLN A 334 11.75 -30.35 24.90
CA GLN A 334 12.32 -31.62 25.31
C GLN A 334 11.16 -32.56 25.62
N ASN A 335 11.19 -33.76 25.05
CA ASN A 335 10.18 -34.75 25.34
C ASN A 335 10.43 -35.41 26.71
N ALA A 336 9.47 -36.22 27.18
CA ALA A 336 9.58 -36.93 28.45
C ALA A 336 10.77 -37.93 28.54
N ARG A 337 11.40 -38.27 27.42
CA ARG A 337 12.57 -39.16 27.34
C ARG A 337 13.90 -38.40 27.35
N GLY A 338 13.85 -37.07 27.38
CA GLY A 338 15.02 -36.21 27.33
C GLY A 338 15.53 -35.91 25.91
N ASP A 339 14.87 -36.40 24.85
CA ASP A 339 15.25 -36.05 23.48
C ASP A 339 14.84 -34.61 23.15
N ILE A 340 15.62 -33.96 22.30
CA ILE A 340 15.34 -32.61 21.84
C ILE A 340 14.29 -32.67 20.73
N GLU A 341 13.19 -31.93 20.92
CA GLU A 341 12.19 -31.69 19.89
C GLU A 341 12.48 -30.36 19.18
N LEU A 342 12.43 -30.38 17.86
CA LEU A 342 12.72 -29.26 17.00
C LEU A 342 11.50 -29.00 16.12
N TYR A 343 10.94 -27.79 16.22
CA TYR A 343 9.77 -27.37 15.46
C TYR A 343 10.21 -26.51 14.28
N THR A 344 9.71 -26.80 13.09
CA THR A 344 10.01 -26.07 11.86
C THR A 344 8.75 -25.83 11.05
N ASN A 345 8.80 -24.92 10.08
CA ASN A 345 7.74 -24.77 9.08
C ASN A 345 7.72 -25.98 8.11
N ALA A 346 6.82 -25.94 7.13
CA ALA A 346 6.66 -27.02 6.14
C ALA A 346 7.95 -27.37 5.36
N ASN A 347 8.85 -26.40 5.13
CA ASN A 347 10.10 -26.64 4.40
C ASN A 347 11.08 -27.53 5.21
N GLY A 348 10.97 -27.53 6.53
CA GLY A 348 11.84 -28.30 7.41
C GLY A 348 13.30 -27.85 7.37
N ILE A 349 14.20 -28.73 7.82
CA ILE A 349 15.65 -28.45 7.87
C ILE A 349 16.31 -28.96 6.58
N PRO A 350 17.09 -28.14 5.86
CA PRO A 350 17.75 -28.58 4.64
C PRO A 350 18.72 -29.74 4.88
N ILE A 351 18.67 -30.77 4.03
CA ILE A 351 19.53 -31.97 4.14
C ILE A 351 21.02 -31.61 4.16
N LYS A 352 21.43 -30.57 3.42
CA LYS A 352 22.82 -30.09 3.40
C LYS A 352 23.28 -29.63 4.78
N VAL A 353 22.42 -28.93 5.53
CA VAL A 353 22.72 -28.43 6.89
C VAL A 353 22.85 -29.60 7.86
N ILE A 354 21.91 -30.55 7.80
CA ILE A 354 21.92 -31.77 8.62
C ILE A 354 23.24 -32.54 8.41
N ARG A 355 23.63 -32.74 7.14
CA ARG A 355 24.87 -33.45 6.79
C ARG A 355 26.12 -32.69 7.20
N SER A 356 26.20 -31.39 6.93
CA SER A 356 27.39 -30.59 7.25
C SER A 356 27.62 -30.44 8.75
N ALA A 357 26.55 -30.42 9.54
CA ALA A 357 26.64 -30.33 11.00
C ALA A 357 26.68 -31.70 11.69
N GLY A 358 26.69 -32.80 10.92
CA GLY A 358 26.73 -34.17 11.47
C GLY A 358 25.56 -34.50 12.39
N ILE A 359 24.36 -34.00 12.07
CA ILE A 359 23.18 -34.12 12.93
C ILE A 359 22.35 -35.33 12.47
N SER A 360 21.84 -36.11 13.43
CA SER A 360 20.85 -37.17 13.16
C SER A 360 19.47 -36.69 13.59
N LEU A 361 18.55 -36.54 12.64
CA LEU A 361 17.18 -36.09 12.89
C LEU A 361 16.18 -37.16 12.45
N LYS A 362 15.17 -37.40 13.29
CA LYS A 362 14.02 -38.21 12.94
C LYS A 362 12.76 -37.36 12.94
N GLU A 363 12.08 -37.26 11.80
CA GLU A 363 10.80 -36.56 11.73
C GLU A 363 9.68 -37.36 12.40
N VAL A 364 8.87 -36.68 13.20
CA VAL A 364 7.71 -37.25 13.87
C VAL A 364 6.52 -37.22 12.91
N THR A 365 6.00 -38.40 12.62
CA THR A 365 4.75 -38.56 11.85
C THR A 365 3.59 -38.70 12.84
N ALA A 366 3.13 -37.57 13.38
CA ALA A 366 2.06 -37.53 14.37
C ALA A 366 0.72 -38.02 13.79
N ARG A 367 -0.11 -38.66 14.63
CA ARG A 367 -1.46 -39.12 14.27
C ARG A 367 -2.45 -37.99 14.01
N GLN A 368 -2.16 -36.81 14.53
CA GLN A 368 -2.89 -35.58 14.29
C GLN A 368 -1.92 -34.51 13.84
N ARG A 369 -2.32 -33.70 12.86
CA ARG A 369 -1.63 -32.46 12.51
C ARG A 369 -2.62 -31.35 12.20
N SER A 370 -2.36 -30.17 12.73
CA SER A 370 -3.06 -28.95 12.34
C SER A 370 -2.45 -28.39 11.07
N VAL A 371 -3.30 -28.07 10.10
CA VAL A 371 -2.92 -27.62 8.76
C VAL A 371 -3.90 -26.55 8.28
N THR A 372 -3.42 -25.63 7.44
CA THR A 372 -4.28 -24.59 6.83
C THR A 372 -4.63 -24.97 5.39
N LEU A 373 -5.92 -25.11 5.08
CA LEU A 373 -6.41 -25.69 3.82
C LEU A 373 -7.37 -24.77 3.09
N THR A 374 -7.29 -24.75 1.76
CA THR A 374 -8.39 -24.29 0.90
C THR A 374 -9.47 -25.37 0.79
N ASP A 375 -10.66 -25.01 0.33
CA ASP A 375 -11.73 -25.98 0.05
C ASP A 375 -11.29 -27.08 -0.93
N GLU A 376 -10.49 -26.73 -1.94
CA GLU A 376 -9.94 -27.69 -2.91
C GLU A 376 -8.96 -28.68 -2.26
N MET A 377 -8.08 -28.20 -1.39
CA MET A 377 -7.14 -29.05 -0.64
C MET A 377 -7.86 -29.96 0.33
N LEU A 378 -8.92 -29.46 0.98
CA LEU A 378 -9.77 -30.25 1.88
C LEU A 378 -10.37 -31.45 1.13
N ILE A 379 -11.00 -31.20 -0.02
CA ILE A 379 -11.61 -32.25 -0.84
C ILE A 379 -10.56 -33.31 -1.25
N GLN A 380 -9.36 -32.87 -1.67
CA GLN A 380 -8.28 -33.80 -2.04
C GLN A 380 -7.77 -34.62 -0.85
N LEU A 381 -7.69 -34.01 0.34
CA LEU A 381 -7.28 -34.71 1.56
C LEU A 381 -8.32 -35.73 2.02
N GLU A 382 -9.60 -35.39 1.99
CA GLU A 382 -10.70 -36.29 2.36
C GLU A 382 -10.81 -37.51 1.43
N GLN A 383 -10.40 -37.36 0.16
CA GLN A 383 -10.35 -38.46 -0.80
C GLN A 383 -9.10 -39.36 -0.64
N SER A 384 -8.13 -38.95 0.18
CA SER A 384 -6.89 -39.70 0.37
C SER A 384 -7.12 -40.94 1.24
N LYS A 385 -6.76 -42.12 0.72
CA LYS A 385 -6.81 -43.39 1.48
C LYS A 385 -5.90 -43.44 2.71
N SER A 386 -5.00 -42.47 2.87
CA SER A 386 -4.05 -42.41 3.99
C SER A 386 -4.54 -41.53 5.14
N ILE A 387 -5.67 -40.83 4.97
CA ILE A 387 -6.26 -39.92 5.95
C ILE A 387 -7.57 -40.53 6.45
N ASP A 388 -7.79 -40.51 7.76
CA ASP A 388 -9.01 -41.06 8.37
C ASP A 388 -10.11 -40.00 8.44
N SER A 389 -9.76 -38.77 8.83
CA SER A 389 -10.70 -37.66 8.93
C SER A 389 -10.00 -36.30 8.91
N VAL A 390 -10.72 -35.28 8.44
CA VAL A 390 -10.30 -33.88 8.49
C VAL A 390 -11.39 -33.09 9.19
N VAL A 391 -11.05 -32.34 10.23
CA VAL A 391 -12.02 -31.62 11.07
C VAL A 391 -11.61 -30.16 11.16
N LYS A 392 -12.51 -29.24 10.80
CA LYS A 392 -12.24 -27.79 10.90
C LYS A 392 -12.04 -27.41 12.37
N ILE A 393 -11.06 -26.56 12.63
CA ILE A 393 -10.86 -25.95 13.94
C ILE A 393 -11.78 -24.73 14.02
N ILE A 394 -12.72 -24.75 14.97
CA ILE A 394 -13.70 -23.68 15.17
C ILE A 394 -13.65 -23.23 16.63
N GLU A 395 -13.49 -21.93 16.85
CA GLU A 395 -13.65 -21.30 18.16
C GLU A 395 -15.14 -21.31 18.58
N PRO A 396 -15.51 -21.88 19.74
CA PRO A 396 -16.91 -22.01 20.14
C PRO A 396 -17.64 -20.68 20.23
N ALA A 397 -18.88 -20.63 19.74
CA ALA A 397 -19.74 -19.45 19.89
C ALA A 397 -19.92 -19.06 21.37
N GLY A 398 -19.89 -17.76 21.66
CA GLY A 398 -19.99 -17.24 23.02
C GLY A 398 -18.68 -17.24 23.82
N VAL A 399 -17.58 -17.75 23.24
CA VAL A 399 -16.23 -17.62 23.80
C VAL A 399 -15.53 -16.45 23.14
N LYS A 400 -15.15 -15.45 23.94
CA LYS A 400 -14.46 -14.26 23.44
C LYS A 400 -13.04 -14.59 22.97
N GLY A 401 -12.75 -14.28 21.71
CA GLY A 401 -11.42 -14.42 21.14
C GLY A 401 -10.45 -13.33 21.60
N TYR A 402 -9.16 -13.57 21.40
CA TYR A 402 -8.12 -12.60 21.70
C TYR A 402 -8.10 -11.46 20.69
N ASN A 403 -8.06 -10.21 21.16
CA ASN A 403 -7.94 -9.00 20.32
C ASN A 403 -9.04 -8.86 19.24
N ILE A 404 -10.28 -9.24 19.58
CA ILE A 404 -11.44 -9.17 18.68
C ILE A 404 -12.19 -7.86 18.88
N PHE A 405 -12.41 -7.12 17.80
CA PHE A 405 -13.22 -5.91 17.76
C PHE A 405 -14.65 -6.19 18.26
N PRO A 406 -15.27 -5.34 19.09
CA PRO A 406 -14.83 -4.01 19.55
C PRO A 406 -13.91 -4.01 20.77
N ASN A 407 -13.38 -5.16 21.19
CA ASN A 407 -12.63 -5.35 22.44
C ASN A 407 -13.44 -4.97 23.71
N HIS A 408 -14.75 -5.14 23.66
CA HIS A 408 -15.66 -4.86 24.78
C HIS A 408 -16.15 -6.14 25.44
N ARG A 409 -16.50 -6.11 26.73
CA ARG A 409 -16.87 -7.32 27.50
C ARG A 409 -18.23 -7.90 27.10
N ASP A 410 -19.14 -7.06 26.66
CA ASP A 410 -20.51 -7.45 26.27
C ASP A 410 -20.55 -8.19 24.92
N TYR A 411 -19.43 -8.24 24.22
CA TYR A 411 -19.28 -8.87 22.91
C TYR A 411 -18.36 -10.08 23.03
N ALA A 412 -18.97 -11.25 23.23
CA ALA A 412 -18.28 -12.54 23.30
C ALA A 412 -18.01 -13.14 21.91
N TRP A 413 -17.51 -12.30 21.00
CA TRP A 413 -17.19 -12.68 19.63
C TRP A 413 -15.77 -13.23 19.52
N ASN A 414 -15.56 -14.07 18.51
CA ASN A 414 -14.27 -14.62 18.12
C ASN A 414 -14.08 -14.61 16.59
N ASN A 415 -13.01 -15.25 16.09
CA ASN A 415 -12.69 -15.25 14.66
C ASN A 415 -13.70 -16.01 13.79
N ASP A 416 -14.37 -17.00 14.38
CA ASP A 416 -15.31 -17.90 13.69
C ASP A 416 -16.78 -17.55 13.94
N ASN A 417 -17.04 -16.82 15.02
CA ASN A 417 -18.38 -16.45 15.48
C ASN A 417 -18.39 -14.96 15.86
N PHE A 418 -18.85 -14.11 14.94
CA PHE A 418 -18.74 -12.66 15.02
C PHE A 418 -20.02 -11.98 14.54
N GLY A 419 -20.40 -10.87 15.17
CA GLY A 419 -21.55 -10.08 14.74
C GLY A 419 -22.90 -10.62 15.24
N PRO A 420 -24.01 -10.17 14.65
CA PRO A 420 -24.08 -9.27 13.50
C PRO A 420 -23.53 -7.86 13.79
N ILE A 421 -23.03 -7.18 12.75
CA ILE A 421 -22.55 -5.80 12.82
C ILE A 421 -22.97 -5.02 11.57
N TYR A 422 -23.51 -3.81 11.73
CA TYR A 422 -23.86 -2.94 10.61
C TYR A 422 -22.66 -2.10 10.17
N ILE A 423 -22.37 -2.06 8.86
CA ILE A 423 -21.27 -1.32 8.24
C ILE A 423 -21.81 0.02 7.70
N PRO A 424 -21.51 1.15 8.36
CA PRO A 424 -22.12 2.41 7.99
C PRO A 424 -21.60 3.00 6.68
N GLY A 425 -22.50 3.59 5.92
CA GLY A 425 -22.26 4.47 4.79
C GLY A 425 -22.37 5.94 5.14
N LYS A 426 -21.85 6.79 4.26
CA LYS A 426 -22.01 8.24 4.40
C LYS A 426 -23.50 8.62 4.30
N GLY A 427 -24.00 9.29 5.33
CA GLY A 427 -25.39 9.70 5.44
C GLY A 427 -26.26 8.71 6.21
N ASP A 428 -25.74 7.52 6.53
CA ASP A 428 -26.46 6.56 7.37
C ASP A 428 -26.53 7.04 8.80
N GLU A 429 -27.65 6.79 9.45
CA GLU A 429 -27.89 7.09 10.86
C GLU A 429 -27.99 5.78 11.65
N VAL A 430 -27.27 5.71 12.78
CA VAL A 430 -27.37 4.58 13.72
C VAL A 430 -27.79 5.09 15.09
N LYS A 431 -28.61 4.30 15.79
CA LYS A 431 -28.95 4.55 17.20
C LYS A 431 -27.73 4.32 18.09
N LEU A 432 -27.53 5.20 19.06
CA LEU A 432 -26.47 5.14 20.04
C LEU A 432 -27.04 4.87 21.43
N ASP A 433 -26.58 3.77 22.02
CA ASP A 433 -26.79 3.42 23.42
C ASP A 433 -25.51 2.78 23.98
N LEU A 434 -25.49 2.41 25.26
CA LEU A 434 -24.31 1.81 25.90
C LEU A 434 -23.91 0.47 25.26
N GLY A 435 -24.85 -0.23 24.62
CA GLY A 435 -24.61 -1.46 23.89
C GLY A 435 -23.98 -1.19 22.52
N THR A 436 -24.51 -0.28 21.72
CA THR A 436 -24.03 -0.01 20.35
C THR A 436 -22.79 0.89 20.31
N LEU A 437 -22.59 1.75 21.31
CA LEU A 437 -21.48 2.70 21.35
C LEU A 437 -20.10 2.04 21.21
N PRO A 438 -19.77 0.92 21.88
CA PRO A 438 -18.51 0.20 21.65
C PRO A 438 -18.21 -0.12 20.17
N LEU A 439 -19.24 -0.39 19.36
CA LEU A 439 -19.07 -0.67 17.94
C LEU A 439 -18.71 0.59 17.14
N TYR A 440 -19.24 1.76 17.49
CA TYR A 440 -19.11 2.96 16.65
C TYR A 440 -18.19 4.04 17.22
N LYS A 441 -17.88 4.00 18.53
CA LYS A 441 -17.07 5.00 19.25
C LYS A 441 -15.76 5.32 18.54
N LYS A 442 -15.03 4.29 18.10
CA LYS A 442 -13.74 4.45 17.42
C LYS A 442 -13.88 5.26 16.14
N ILE A 443 -14.88 4.95 15.31
CA ILE A 443 -15.02 5.59 14.01
C ILE A 443 -15.57 7.01 14.11
N ILE A 444 -16.49 7.26 15.05
CA ILE A 444 -17.03 8.60 15.37
C ILE A 444 -15.92 9.52 15.88
N ARG A 445 -15.08 9.01 16.80
CA ARG A 445 -14.03 9.79 17.45
C ARG A 445 -12.79 9.94 16.57
N ASP A 446 -12.17 8.82 16.18
CA ASP A 446 -10.82 8.82 15.62
C ASP A 446 -10.82 9.11 14.12
N TYR A 447 -11.90 8.80 13.41
CA TYR A 447 -11.98 8.97 11.96
C TYR A 447 -12.86 10.14 11.53
N GLU A 448 -13.93 10.45 12.26
CA GLU A 448 -14.78 11.63 11.97
C GLU A 448 -14.48 12.85 12.83
N GLY A 449 -13.60 12.70 13.84
CA GLY A 449 -13.01 13.83 14.58
C GLY A 449 -13.95 14.45 15.63
N ASN A 450 -14.96 13.73 16.09
CA ASN A 450 -15.86 14.21 17.15
C ASN A 450 -15.35 13.81 18.54
N THR A 451 -15.75 14.54 19.57
CA THR A 451 -15.59 14.05 20.96
C THR A 451 -16.76 13.12 21.30
N VAL A 452 -16.48 12.11 22.13
CA VAL A 452 -17.48 11.12 22.55
C VAL A 452 -17.28 10.83 24.02
N ASP A 453 -18.22 11.28 24.83
CA ASP A 453 -18.22 11.17 26.29
C ASP A 453 -19.45 10.41 26.77
N VAL A 454 -19.34 9.74 27.93
CA VAL A 454 -20.43 8.96 28.52
C VAL A 454 -20.58 9.38 29.97
N SER A 455 -21.79 9.81 30.36
CA SER A 455 -22.14 10.20 31.73
C SER A 455 -23.38 9.43 32.17
N GLY A 456 -23.20 8.42 33.02
CA GLY A 456 -24.28 7.48 33.35
C GLY A 456 -24.78 6.76 32.09
N ASN A 457 -26.06 6.98 31.75
CA ASN A 457 -26.69 6.42 30.56
C ASN A 457 -26.74 7.39 29.38
N GLN A 458 -26.21 8.61 29.52
CA GLN A 458 -26.20 9.61 28.45
C GLN A 458 -24.89 9.54 27.67
N ILE A 459 -25.01 9.54 26.34
CA ILE A 459 -23.90 9.67 25.41
C ILE A 459 -23.87 11.10 24.91
N LEU A 460 -22.69 11.73 24.96
CA LEU A 460 -22.49 13.08 24.46
C LEU A 460 -21.56 13.04 23.26
N ILE A 461 -21.97 13.69 22.16
CA ILE A 461 -21.15 13.90 20.97
C ILE A 461 -20.89 15.39 20.84
N ASN A 462 -19.63 15.81 20.85
CA ASN A 462 -19.24 17.23 20.83
C ASN A 462 -19.88 18.07 21.97
N GLY A 463 -20.18 17.44 23.11
CA GLY A 463 -20.79 18.09 24.28
C GLY A 463 -22.33 18.09 24.29
N GLU A 464 -22.97 17.60 23.24
CA GLU A 464 -24.43 17.52 23.13
C GLU A 464 -24.92 16.09 23.34
N VAL A 465 -26.04 15.91 24.07
CA VAL A 465 -26.65 14.58 24.27
C VAL A 465 -27.11 14.04 22.92
N ALA A 466 -26.69 12.83 22.58
CA ALA A 466 -27.00 12.17 21.31
C ALA A 466 -27.51 10.74 21.55
N ASP A 467 -28.66 10.43 20.98
CA ASP A 467 -29.27 9.09 20.92
C ASP A 467 -29.01 8.39 19.58
N SER A 468 -28.32 9.08 18.66
CA SER A 468 -28.09 8.67 17.30
C SER A 468 -26.84 9.37 16.72
N TYR A 469 -26.31 8.85 15.62
CA TYR A 469 -25.23 9.47 14.89
C TYR A 469 -25.34 9.25 13.39
N THR A 470 -25.24 10.33 12.62
CA THR A 470 -25.16 10.30 11.15
C THR A 470 -23.70 10.31 10.68
N PHE A 471 -23.30 9.29 9.93
CA PHE A 471 -21.92 9.13 9.46
C PHE A 471 -21.58 10.05 8.30
N LYS A 472 -20.36 10.58 8.31
CA LYS A 472 -19.82 11.50 7.29
C LYS A 472 -19.00 10.76 6.24
N LYS A 473 -18.69 9.48 6.43
CA LYS A 473 -17.83 8.66 5.58
C LYS A 473 -18.45 7.28 5.29
N ASP A 474 -18.05 6.72 4.15
CA ASP A 474 -18.26 5.30 3.85
C ASP A 474 -17.25 4.44 4.62
N TYR A 475 -17.69 3.31 5.16
CA TYR A 475 -16.85 2.33 5.84
C TYR A 475 -16.90 0.96 5.16
N TYR A 476 -15.83 0.20 5.33
CA TYR A 476 -15.65 -1.11 4.70
C TYR A 476 -15.15 -2.13 5.71
N TRP A 477 -15.45 -3.40 5.45
CA TRP A 477 -14.91 -4.53 6.20
C TRP A 477 -13.94 -5.32 5.32
N MET A 478 -12.69 -5.42 5.77
CA MET A 478 -11.58 -5.96 5.00
C MET A 478 -11.03 -7.20 5.70
N MET A 479 -11.04 -8.35 5.03
CA MET A 479 -10.60 -9.63 5.60
C MET A 479 -9.52 -10.31 4.76
N GLY A 480 -8.68 -11.10 5.42
CA GLY A 480 -7.74 -11.98 4.73
C GLY A 480 -8.46 -13.12 4.02
N ASP A 481 -7.77 -13.79 3.11
CA ASP A 481 -8.24 -15.04 2.53
C ASP A 481 -7.67 -16.20 3.35
N ASN A 482 -6.46 -16.07 3.90
CA ASN A 482 -5.99 -16.95 4.97
C ASN A 482 -6.65 -16.53 6.29
N ARG A 483 -7.83 -17.08 6.59
CA ARG A 483 -8.76 -16.53 7.59
C ARG A 483 -8.23 -16.67 9.01
N ASP A 484 -7.59 -17.77 9.34
CA ASP A 484 -7.16 -17.98 10.74
C ASP A 484 -5.78 -17.36 11.01
N HIS A 485 -5.05 -16.99 9.94
CA HIS A 485 -3.71 -16.40 10.00
C HIS A 485 -3.67 -14.96 9.44
N SER A 486 -4.75 -14.22 9.62
CA SER A 486 -4.87 -12.84 9.15
C SER A 486 -5.36 -11.90 10.23
N GLU A 487 -4.49 -10.98 10.69
CA GLU A 487 -4.93 -9.77 11.38
C GLU A 487 -5.70 -8.90 10.37
N ASP A 488 -7.00 -8.71 10.61
CA ASP A 488 -7.92 -8.03 9.70
C ASP A 488 -9.02 -7.22 10.41
N SER A 489 -10.10 -6.84 9.71
CA SER A 489 -11.18 -6.04 10.30
C SER A 489 -11.84 -6.71 11.52
N ARG A 490 -11.74 -8.03 11.70
CA ARG A 490 -12.15 -8.69 12.96
C ARG A 490 -11.34 -8.19 14.16
N THR A 491 -10.12 -7.73 13.95
CA THR A 491 -9.21 -7.20 14.98
C THR A 491 -9.38 -5.70 15.20
N TRP A 492 -9.33 -4.90 14.13
CA TRP A 492 -9.31 -3.43 14.23
C TRP A 492 -10.64 -2.72 13.92
N GLY A 493 -11.63 -3.46 13.40
CA GLY A 493 -12.92 -2.94 12.97
C GLY A 493 -12.89 -2.35 11.56
N TYR A 494 -13.66 -1.28 11.38
CA TYR A 494 -13.92 -0.67 10.08
C TYR A 494 -12.69 -0.02 9.43
N VAL A 495 -12.65 -0.10 8.09
CA VAL A 495 -11.72 0.65 7.25
C VAL A 495 -12.46 1.84 6.62
N PRO A 496 -12.12 3.09 6.98
CA PRO A 496 -12.82 4.25 6.41
C PRO A 496 -12.40 4.50 4.96
N ALA A 497 -13.30 5.09 4.16
CA ALA A 497 -13.04 5.35 2.75
C ALA A 497 -11.76 6.15 2.49
N ASP A 498 -11.40 7.12 3.33
CA ASP A 498 -10.20 7.94 3.16
C ASP A 498 -8.87 7.17 3.34
N HIS A 499 -8.92 5.97 3.92
CA HIS A 499 -7.78 5.07 4.05
C HIS A 499 -7.54 4.23 2.80
N ILE A 500 -8.51 4.12 1.88
CA ILE A 500 -8.35 3.36 0.63
C ILE A 500 -7.23 3.98 -0.23
N VAL A 501 -6.29 3.14 -0.66
CA VAL A 501 -5.15 3.54 -1.51
C VAL A 501 -5.43 3.24 -2.97
N GLY A 502 -5.89 2.03 -3.28
CA GLY A 502 -6.13 1.62 -4.67
C GLY A 502 -6.44 0.14 -4.83
N LYS A 503 -6.63 -0.27 -6.08
CA LYS A 503 -6.94 -1.64 -6.51
C LYS A 503 -5.67 -2.30 -7.05
N PRO A 504 -5.21 -3.43 -6.49
CA PRO A 504 -4.23 -4.28 -7.17
C PRO A 504 -4.78 -4.77 -8.50
N VAL A 505 -4.08 -4.47 -9.58
CA VAL A 505 -4.52 -4.85 -10.94
C VAL A 505 -3.64 -5.95 -11.52
N PHE A 506 -2.36 -6.00 -11.12
CA PHE A 506 -1.37 -6.80 -11.82
C PHE A 506 -0.22 -7.21 -10.90
N ILE A 507 0.25 -8.46 -11.00
CA ILE A 507 1.47 -8.95 -10.39
C ILE A 507 2.58 -8.74 -11.41
N TRP A 508 3.49 -7.80 -11.18
CA TRP A 508 4.56 -7.51 -12.15
C TRP A 508 5.80 -8.35 -11.92
N LEU A 509 6.08 -8.74 -10.67
CA LEU A 509 7.11 -9.72 -10.32
C LEU A 509 6.60 -10.64 -9.21
N SER A 510 7.20 -11.82 -9.11
CA SER A 510 6.81 -12.82 -8.12
C SER A 510 7.98 -13.75 -7.82
N PHE A 511 8.27 -13.99 -6.54
CA PHE A 511 9.41 -14.81 -6.10
C PHE A 511 9.05 -15.74 -4.95
N ASP A 512 9.55 -16.98 -5.02
CA ASP A 512 9.62 -17.87 -3.85
C ASP A 512 10.83 -17.50 -2.97
N ASN A 513 10.78 -17.94 -1.70
CA ASN A 513 11.81 -17.68 -0.69
C ASN A 513 12.07 -16.18 -0.45
N PHE A 514 11.04 -15.35 -0.65
CA PHE A 514 11.16 -13.90 -0.62
C PHE A 514 11.70 -13.38 0.73
N ASN A 515 11.29 -14.00 1.83
CA ASN A 515 11.73 -13.64 3.18
C ASN A 515 13.08 -14.26 3.58
N ASP A 516 13.65 -15.16 2.76
CA ASP A 516 14.90 -15.88 3.06
C ASP A 516 16.16 -15.12 2.56
N GLY A 517 15.99 -13.87 2.14
CA GLY A 517 17.05 -13.02 1.61
C GLY A 517 17.21 -13.10 0.09
N ILE A 518 17.71 -12.00 -0.50
CA ILE A 518 17.70 -11.78 -1.96
C ILE A 518 18.49 -12.84 -2.76
N SER A 519 19.48 -13.47 -2.16
CA SER A 519 20.26 -14.56 -2.79
C SER A 519 19.46 -15.85 -2.97
N ASN A 520 18.38 -16.04 -2.21
CA ASN A 520 17.54 -17.23 -2.23
C ASN A 520 16.28 -17.08 -3.09
N TRP A 521 16.03 -15.87 -3.62
CA TRP A 521 14.84 -15.57 -4.41
C TRP A 521 14.80 -16.40 -5.68
N LYS A 522 13.68 -17.09 -5.90
CA LYS A 522 13.42 -17.88 -7.11
C LYS A 522 12.23 -17.30 -7.87
N PRO A 523 12.39 -16.81 -9.11
CA PRO A 523 11.29 -16.22 -9.86
C PRO A 523 10.16 -17.24 -10.14
N ARG A 524 8.92 -16.84 -9.89
CA ARG A 524 7.71 -17.59 -10.26
C ARG A 524 7.20 -17.15 -11.63
N TRP A 525 7.77 -17.72 -12.69
CA TRP A 525 7.52 -17.32 -14.07
C TRP A 525 6.05 -17.39 -14.50
N ASP A 526 5.28 -18.31 -13.93
CA ASP A 526 3.83 -18.47 -14.14
C ASP A 526 3.01 -17.32 -13.54
N ARG A 527 3.55 -16.62 -12.53
CA ARG A 527 2.89 -15.50 -11.84
C ARG A 527 3.38 -14.13 -12.29
N ILE A 528 4.55 -14.04 -12.91
CA ILE A 528 5.04 -12.79 -13.47
C ILE A 528 4.09 -12.30 -14.56
N PHE A 529 3.76 -11.01 -14.50
CA PHE A 529 2.85 -10.32 -15.42
C PHE A 529 1.41 -10.87 -15.42
N THR A 530 0.89 -11.17 -14.23
CA THR A 530 -0.41 -11.85 -14.07
C THR A 530 -1.48 -10.94 -13.52
N THR A 531 -2.72 -11.06 -14.00
CA THR A 531 -3.87 -10.31 -13.49
C THR A 531 -4.21 -10.71 -12.05
N VAL A 532 -4.51 -9.73 -11.20
CA VAL A 532 -4.99 -10.01 -9.82
C VAL A 532 -6.49 -10.28 -9.80
N GLY A 533 -7.31 -9.29 -10.19
CA GLY A 533 -8.77 -9.41 -10.22
C GLY A 533 -9.33 -9.79 -11.59
N GLY A 534 -10.62 -10.11 -11.64
CA GLY A 534 -11.37 -10.55 -12.82
C GLY A 534 -11.92 -11.97 -12.66
N ASP A 535 -12.64 -12.43 -13.67
CA ASP A 535 -13.30 -13.74 -13.65
C ASP A 535 -12.38 -14.86 -14.18
N GLY A 536 -12.68 -16.11 -13.80
CA GLY A 536 -11.91 -17.30 -14.17
C GLY A 536 -10.47 -17.31 -13.64
N GLU A 537 -9.61 -18.12 -14.25
CA GLU A 537 -8.22 -18.26 -13.79
C GLU A 537 -7.34 -17.01 -14.08
N PRO A 538 -6.36 -16.69 -13.20
CA PRO A 538 -5.39 -15.62 -13.44
C PRO A 538 -4.64 -15.82 -14.77
N ARG A 539 -4.50 -14.74 -15.56
CA ARG A 539 -3.80 -14.80 -16.86
C ARG A 539 -2.47 -14.06 -16.83
N SER A 540 -1.39 -14.76 -17.18
CA SER A 540 -0.07 -14.15 -17.39
C SER A 540 0.08 -13.59 -18.81
N TYR A 541 0.48 -12.33 -18.89
CA TYR A 541 0.82 -11.62 -20.12
C TYR A 541 2.33 -11.56 -20.39
N PHE A 542 3.14 -12.27 -19.60
CA PHE A 542 4.60 -12.20 -19.71
C PHE A 542 5.12 -12.55 -21.10
N ARG A 543 4.64 -13.66 -21.67
CA ARG A 543 5.04 -14.11 -23.02
C ARG A 543 4.61 -13.12 -24.10
N HIS A 544 3.39 -12.58 -24.00
CA HIS A 544 2.87 -11.56 -24.91
C HIS A 544 3.74 -10.30 -24.87
N PHE A 545 4.12 -9.85 -23.67
CA PHE A 545 5.03 -8.72 -23.48
C PHE A 545 6.39 -8.97 -24.14
N LEU A 546 6.98 -10.15 -23.98
CA LEU A 546 8.27 -10.47 -24.62
C LEU A 546 8.19 -10.47 -26.14
N VAL A 547 7.09 -10.97 -26.72
CA VAL A 547 6.87 -10.93 -28.18
C VAL A 547 6.77 -9.48 -28.67
N VAL A 548 6.00 -8.63 -28.00
CA VAL A 548 5.85 -7.21 -28.36
C VAL A 548 7.19 -6.48 -28.20
N LEU A 549 7.93 -6.73 -27.12
CA LEU A 549 9.25 -6.15 -26.88
C LEU A 549 10.24 -6.56 -27.95
N GLY A 550 10.29 -7.84 -28.32
CA GLY A 550 11.13 -8.37 -29.39
C GLY A 550 10.79 -7.73 -30.73
N ALA A 551 9.51 -7.66 -31.10
CA ALA A 551 9.05 -6.99 -32.31
C ALA A 551 9.44 -5.51 -32.34
N TRP A 552 9.32 -4.81 -31.21
CA TRP A 552 9.73 -3.41 -31.09
C TRP A 552 11.24 -3.21 -31.24
N LEU A 553 12.06 -4.07 -30.62
CA LEU A 553 13.52 -4.02 -30.75
C LEU A 553 13.97 -4.26 -32.20
N VAL A 554 13.34 -5.22 -32.88
CA VAL A 554 13.60 -5.50 -34.31
C VAL A 554 13.20 -4.29 -35.16
N PHE A 555 12.01 -3.73 -34.94
CA PHE A 555 11.57 -2.53 -35.63
C PHE A 555 12.52 -1.34 -35.41
N ASP A 556 12.93 -1.09 -34.17
CA ASP A 556 13.84 0.01 -33.84
C ASP A 556 15.23 -0.19 -34.47
N PHE A 557 15.74 -1.42 -34.51
CA PHE A 557 16.98 -1.75 -35.19
C PHE A 557 16.93 -1.40 -36.68
N PHE A 558 15.88 -1.84 -37.40
CA PHE A 558 15.71 -1.52 -38.82
C PHE A 558 15.47 -0.04 -39.07
N ARG A 559 14.71 0.63 -38.21
CA ARG A 559 14.47 2.09 -38.26
C ARG A 559 15.78 2.87 -38.13
N LYS A 560 16.62 2.54 -37.15
CA LYS A 560 17.93 3.16 -36.94
C LYS A 560 18.87 2.90 -38.12
N ARG A 561 18.89 1.67 -38.66
CA ARG A 561 19.70 1.32 -39.83
C ARG A 561 19.28 2.13 -41.07
N ARG A 562 17.98 2.28 -41.33
CA ARG A 562 17.47 3.12 -42.43
C ARG A 562 17.82 4.61 -42.26
N LYS A 563 17.72 5.16 -41.04
CA LYS A 563 18.16 6.54 -40.75
C LYS A 563 19.65 6.75 -41.04
N LYS A 564 20.51 5.82 -40.61
CA LYS A 564 21.95 5.88 -40.91
C LYS A 564 22.25 5.78 -42.40
N ALA A 565 21.52 4.95 -43.15
CA ALA A 565 21.66 4.87 -44.60
C ALA A 565 21.28 6.18 -45.30
N LYS A 566 20.19 6.84 -44.86
CA LYS A 566 19.75 8.14 -45.37
C LYS A 566 20.61 9.34 -44.97
N GLN A 567 21.49 9.21 -43.99
CA GLN A 567 22.47 10.25 -43.62
C GLN A 567 23.83 10.08 -44.31
N LYS A 568 24.04 8.95 -45.00
CA LYS A 568 25.23 8.65 -45.79
C LYS A 568 25.06 8.93 -47.30
N VAL A 569 23.84 9.28 -47.71
CA VAL A 569 23.46 9.84 -49.01
C VAL A 569 23.14 11.29 -48.75
#